data_AF-A0A7S3AJZ1-F1
#
_entry.id   AF-A0A7S3AJZ1-F1
#
_cell.length_a   1.000
_cell.length_b   1.000
_cell.length_c   1.000
_cell.angle_alpha   90.00
_cell.angle_beta   90.00
_cell.angle_gamma   90.00
#
_symmetry.space_group_name_H-M   'P 1'
#
loop_
_entity.id
_entity.type
_entity.pdbx_description
1 polymer ?
#
loop_
_entity_poly.entity_id
_entity_poly.type
_entity_poly.pdbx_seq_one_letter_code
_entity_poly.pdbx_strand_id
1 'polypeptide(L)'
;LYTMAVLAAAALYQRAAHADGVQPMLAVWCVFLSGAILLSERESSLHSAARGVMVVSFSLAFIYIFTVAAVAGGEVDNKRGSADGARLFRRTFVSFVVAIVAWIGDIVLCEELQALPAGLPYPNLHALGWHFGTCYGLL
;
A
#
# COMPACT_ATOMS: atom_id res chain seq x y z
N LEU A 1 -6.84 -1.34 7.53
CA LEU A 1 -5.46 -1.52 8.06
C LEU A 1 -5.16 -2.95 8.53
N TYR A 2 -5.83 -3.51 9.55
CA TYR A 2 -5.60 -4.87 10.06
C TYR A 2 -5.73 -5.98 8.99
N THR A 3 -6.77 -5.93 8.17
CA THR A 3 -6.99 -6.92 7.11
C THR A 3 -5.90 -6.92 6.05
N MET A 4 -5.28 -5.77 5.79
CA MET A 4 -4.19 -5.62 4.81
C MET A 4 -2.84 -6.02 5.40
N ALA A 5 -2.57 -5.75 6.67
CA ALA A 5 -1.40 -6.29 7.35
C ALA A 5 -1.47 -7.82 7.43
N VAL A 6 -2.67 -8.38 7.66
CA VAL A 6 -2.91 -9.83 7.70
C VAL A 6 -2.92 -10.44 6.29
N LEU A 7 -3.49 -9.79 5.27
CA LEU A 7 -3.44 -10.25 3.88
C LEU A 7 -2.05 -10.13 3.27
N ALA A 8 -1.32 -9.06 3.56
CA ALA A 8 0.09 -8.92 3.19
C ALA A 8 0.92 -9.97 3.92
N ALA A 9 0.72 -10.16 5.24
CA ALA A 9 1.39 -11.23 5.97
C ALA A 9 1.02 -12.62 5.45
N ALA A 10 -0.23 -12.87 5.05
CA ALA A 10 -0.69 -14.16 4.51
C ALA A 10 -0.20 -14.41 3.08
N ALA A 11 -0.17 -13.39 2.22
CA ALA A 11 0.38 -13.46 0.87
C ALA A 11 1.91 -13.57 0.88
N LEU A 12 2.56 -12.88 1.83
CA LEU A 12 3.98 -13.04 2.12
C LEU A 12 4.26 -14.42 2.74
N TYR A 13 3.40 -14.95 3.61
CA TYR A 13 3.53 -16.30 4.20
C TYR A 13 3.35 -17.40 3.14
N GLN A 14 2.37 -17.26 2.24
CA GLN A 14 2.18 -18.18 1.11
C GLN A 14 3.35 -18.14 0.11
N ARG A 15 4.03 -16.99 -0.05
CA ARG A 15 5.27 -16.90 -0.85
C ARG A 15 6.54 -17.23 -0.06
N ALA A 16 6.54 -17.09 1.26
CA ALA A 16 7.63 -17.38 2.19
C ALA A 16 7.78 -18.88 2.48
N ALA A 17 6.85 -19.72 2.01
CA ALA A 17 7.14 -21.15 1.83
C ALA A 17 8.36 -21.38 0.89
N HIS A 18 8.85 -20.34 0.20
CA HIS A 18 10.05 -20.38 -0.64
C HIS A 18 11.04 -19.21 -0.48
N ALA A 19 10.89 -18.31 0.51
CA ALA A 19 11.78 -17.14 0.61
C ALA A 19 12.19 -16.82 2.06
N ASP A 20 13.41 -17.22 2.42
CA ASP A 20 14.11 -16.75 3.61
C ASP A 20 14.56 -15.29 3.40
N GLY A 21 13.93 -14.29 4.06
CA GLY A 21 14.44 -12.91 4.11
C GLY A 21 13.42 -11.76 4.23
N VAL A 22 13.92 -10.56 4.58
CA VAL A 22 13.40 -9.15 4.66
C VAL A 22 11.90 -8.88 4.91
N GLN A 23 11.00 -9.65 4.30
CA GLN A 23 9.55 -9.51 4.37
C GLN A 23 8.95 -9.65 5.79
N PRO A 24 9.36 -10.63 6.63
CA PRO A 24 8.85 -10.69 8.00
C PRO A 24 9.37 -9.53 8.85
N MET A 25 10.57 -9.01 8.58
CA MET A 25 11.10 -7.81 9.26
C MET A 25 10.26 -6.57 8.92
N LEU A 26 9.90 -6.38 7.64
CA LEU A 26 9.01 -5.30 7.22
C LEU A 26 7.62 -5.42 7.84
N ALA A 27 7.08 -6.64 7.95
CA ALA A 27 5.80 -6.86 8.61
C ALA A 27 5.84 -6.48 10.09
N VAL A 28 6.86 -6.94 10.82
CA VAL A 28 7.08 -6.57 12.23
C VAL A 28 7.26 -5.07 12.39
N TRP A 29 8.03 -4.43 11.50
CA TRP A 29 8.22 -2.97 11.49
C TRP A 29 6.91 -2.21 11.28
N CYS A 30 6.09 -2.63 10.32
CA CYS A 30 4.77 -2.03 10.07
C CYS A 30 3.83 -2.19 11.27
N VAL A 31 3.84 -3.34 11.95
CA VAL A 31 3.06 -3.58 13.17
C VAL A 31 3.55 -2.67 14.31
N PHE A 32 4.86 -2.55 14.49
CA PHE A 32 5.45 -1.65 15.48
C PHE A 32 5.03 -0.19 15.25
N LEU A 33 5.19 0.32 14.03
CA LEU A 33 4.78 1.70 13.69
C LEU A 33 3.28 1.92 13.88
N SER A 34 2.46 0.93 13.49
CA SER A 34 1.00 1.00 13.71
C SER A 34 0.68 1.05 15.19
N GLY A 35 1.34 0.24 16.02
CA GLY A 35 1.19 0.25 17.48
C GLY A 35 1.60 1.59 18.08
N ALA A 36 2.73 2.16 17.65
CA ALA A 36 3.20 3.46 18.11
C ALA A 36 2.20 4.59 17.78
N ILE A 37 1.60 4.57 16.59
CA ILE A 37 0.57 5.54 16.18
C ILE A 37 -0.72 5.36 16.98
N LEU A 38 -1.15 4.11 17.23
CA LEU A 38 -2.39 3.82 17.95
C LEU A 38 -2.31 4.14 19.45
N LEU A 39 -1.12 3.99 20.04
CA LEU A 39 -0.90 4.23 21.47
C LEU A 39 -0.44 5.65 21.79
N SER A 40 -0.21 6.49 20.77
CA SER A 40 0.18 7.89 20.95
C SER A 40 -1.00 8.83 20.81
N GLU A 41 -1.01 9.92 21.59
CA GLU A 41 -1.99 10.99 21.41
C GLU A 41 -1.83 11.63 20.04
N ARG A 42 -2.94 11.93 19.36
CA ARG A 42 -2.97 12.44 17.98
C ARG A 42 -2.11 13.69 17.78
N GLU A 43 -2.11 14.60 18.76
CA GLU A 43 -1.36 15.87 18.73
C GLU A 43 0.08 15.74 19.23
N SER A 44 0.52 14.54 19.64
CA SER A 44 1.87 14.34 20.14
C SER A 44 2.92 14.34 19.02
N SER A 45 4.13 14.79 19.35
CA SER A 45 5.28 14.73 18.44
C SER A 45 5.62 13.30 18.02
N LEU A 46 5.42 12.33 18.93
CA LEU A 46 5.61 10.90 18.66
C LEU A 46 4.65 10.42 17.56
N HIS A 47 3.37 10.77 17.64
CA HIS A 47 2.36 10.38 16.64
C HIS A 47 2.72 10.93 15.26
N SER A 48 3.08 12.22 15.20
CA SER A 48 3.48 12.88 13.96
C SER A 48 4.75 12.28 13.36
N ALA A 49 5.77 12.02 14.19
CA ALA A 49 7.01 11.37 13.74
C ALA A 49 6.76 9.95 13.25
N ALA A 50 5.99 9.15 13.97
CA ALA A 50 5.65 7.78 13.59
C ALA A 50 4.88 7.74 12.26
N ARG A 51 3.94 8.67 12.04
CA ARG A 51 3.27 8.84 10.74
C ARG A 51 4.26 9.16 9.62
N GLY A 52 5.19 10.09 9.84
CA GLY A 52 6.22 10.44 8.87
C GLY A 52 7.10 9.24 8.50
N VAL A 53 7.58 8.50 9.51
CA VAL A 53 8.40 7.29 9.31
C VAL A 53 7.61 6.20 8.57
N MET A 54 6.32 6.03 8.88
CA MET A 54 5.44 5.08 8.19
C MET A 54 5.28 5.45 6.71
N VAL A 55 5.07 6.72 6.38
CA VAL A 55 4.95 7.19 4.99
C VAL A 55 6.24 6.94 4.20
N VAL A 56 7.40 7.25 4.79
CA VAL A 56 8.70 7.02 4.14
C VAL A 56 8.96 5.52 3.94
N SER A 57 8.73 4.72 4.98
CA SER A 57 8.92 3.26 4.92
C SER A 57 8.02 2.63 3.85
N PHE A 58 6.75 3.04 3.82
CA PHE A 58 5.79 2.60 2.81
C PHE A 58 6.23 2.99 1.39
N SER A 59 6.70 4.22 1.19
CA SER A 59 7.16 4.71 -0.11
C SER A 59 8.36 3.93 -0.64
N LEU A 60 9.35 3.66 0.22
CA LEU A 60 10.52 2.86 -0.14
C LEU A 60 10.15 1.41 -0.46
N ALA A 61 9.29 0.79 0.36
CA ALA A 61 8.80 -0.56 0.11
C ALA A 61 8.03 -0.65 -1.21
N PHE A 62 7.20 0.36 -1.50
CA PHE A 62 6.47 0.47 -2.76
C PHE A 62 7.42 0.52 -3.96
N ILE A 63 8.40 1.44 -3.96
CA ILE A 63 9.40 1.55 -5.03
C ILE A 63 10.14 0.22 -5.23
N TYR A 64 10.58 -0.41 -4.14
CA TYR A 64 11.28 -1.68 -4.19
C TYR A 64 10.43 -2.79 -4.82
N ILE A 65 9.20 -2.98 -4.34
CA ILE A 65 8.28 -4.02 -4.84
C ILE A 65 8.02 -3.83 -6.34
N PHE A 66 7.73 -2.60 -6.78
CA PHE A 66 7.46 -2.33 -8.19
C PHE A 66 8.71 -2.47 -9.06
N THR A 67 9.89 -2.12 -8.56
CA THR A 67 11.14 -2.36 -9.30
C THR A 67 11.38 -3.85 -9.50
N VAL A 68 11.27 -4.65 -8.44
CA VAL A 68 11.43 -6.11 -8.52
C VAL A 68 10.38 -6.73 -9.43
N ALA A 69 9.12 -6.29 -9.34
CA ALA A 69 8.03 -6.79 -10.17
C ALA A 69 8.24 -6.46 -11.66
N ALA A 70 8.73 -5.25 -11.97
CA ALA A 70 9.04 -4.85 -13.35
C ALA A 70 10.15 -5.71 -13.95
N VAL A 71 11.25 -5.92 -13.21
CA VAL A 71 12.37 -6.76 -13.64
C VAL A 71 11.91 -8.19 -13.85
N ALA A 72 11.18 -8.78 -12.90
CA ALA A 72 10.65 -10.14 -13.00
C ALA A 72 9.70 -10.29 -14.19
N GLY A 73 8.83 -9.30 -14.43
CA GLY A 73 7.94 -9.27 -15.60
C GLY A 73 8.72 -9.28 -16.92
N GLY A 74 9.77 -8.46 -17.02
CA GLY A 74 10.65 -8.41 -18.20
C GLY A 74 11.41 -9.71 -18.45
N GLU A 75 11.88 -10.38 -17.40
CA GLU A 75 12.53 -11.69 -17.53
C GLU A 75 11.59 -12.77 -18.06
N VAL A 76 10.33 -12.77 -17.61
CA VAL A 76 9.29 -13.69 -18.10
C VAL A 76 9.00 -13.42 -19.57
N ASP A 77 8.85 -12.16 -19.95
CA ASP A 77 8.60 -11.74 -21.32
C ASP A 77 9.74 -12.14 -22.26
N ASN A 78 10.99 -11.92 -21.87
CA ASN A 78 12.17 -12.34 -22.63
C ASN A 78 12.23 -13.86 -22.84
N LYS A 79 11.87 -14.66 -21.82
CA LYS A 79 11.87 -16.13 -21.92
C LYS A 79 10.74 -16.67 -22.79
N ARG A 80 9.60 -15.97 -22.84
CA ARG A 80 8.40 -16.42 -23.57
C ARG A 80 8.23 -15.77 -24.95
N GLY A 81 9.02 -14.75 -25.27
CA GLY A 81 8.80 -13.93 -26.47
C GLY A 81 7.46 -13.19 -26.43
N SER A 82 6.95 -12.87 -25.24
CA SER A 82 5.67 -12.20 -25.01
C SER A 82 5.85 -10.78 -24.47
N ALA A 83 4.75 -10.03 -24.31
CA ALA A 83 4.70 -8.74 -23.61
C ALA A 83 3.67 -8.74 -22.48
N ASP A 84 3.33 -9.93 -21.98
CA ASP A 84 2.25 -10.15 -21.01
C ASP A 84 2.67 -9.70 -19.61
N GLY A 85 3.93 -9.92 -19.24
CA GLY A 85 4.50 -9.48 -17.97
C GLY A 85 4.51 -7.95 -17.86
N ALA A 86 4.98 -7.26 -18.89
CA ALA A 86 4.97 -5.81 -18.96
C ALA A 86 3.53 -5.24 -18.97
N ARG A 87 2.60 -5.90 -19.67
CA ARG A 87 1.19 -5.49 -19.71
C ARG A 87 0.52 -5.65 -18.34
N LEU A 88 0.77 -6.77 -17.66
CA LEU A 88 0.26 -7.02 -16.31
C LEU A 88 0.84 -5.99 -15.32
N PHE A 89 2.16 -5.79 -15.34
CA PHE A 89 2.84 -4.80 -14.50
C PHE A 89 2.23 -3.41 -14.67
N ARG A 90 2.05 -2.95 -15.92
CA ARG A 90 1.45 -1.63 -16.20
C ARG A 90 0.04 -1.50 -15.64
N ARG A 91 -0.80 -2.53 -15.77
CA ARG A 91 -2.17 -2.53 -15.22
C ARG A 91 -2.14 -2.45 -13.69
N THR A 92 -1.35 -3.30 -13.03
CA THR A 92 -1.17 -3.28 -11.57
C THR A 92 -0.63 -1.94 -11.09
N PHE A 93 0.39 -1.39 -11.75
CA PHE A 93 0.99 -0.10 -11.41
C PHE A 93 -0.03 1.04 -11.47
N VAL A 94 -0.82 1.12 -12.55
CA VAL A 94 -1.86 2.15 -12.69
C VAL A 94 -2.90 2.02 -11.57
N SER A 95 -3.36 0.80 -11.26
CA SER A 95 -4.31 0.57 -10.16
C SER A 95 -3.77 1.06 -8.81
N PHE A 96 -2.50 0.77 -8.52
CA PHE A 96 -1.85 1.21 -7.28
C PHE A 96 -1.60 2.73 -7.24
N VAL A 97 -1.25 3.36 -8.37
CA VAL A 97 -1.13 4.83 -8.44
C VAL A 97 -2.48 5.48 -8.14
N VAL A 98 -3.57 5.00 -8.74
CA VAL A 98 -4.92 5.52 -8.45
C VAL A 98 -5.28 5.31 -6.97
N ALA A 99 -4.94 4.16 -6.40
CA ALA A 99 -5.16 3.87 -4.98
C ALA A 99 -4.38 4.84 -4.07
N ILE A 100 -3.11 5.14 -4.39
CA ILE A 100 -2.28 6.11 -3.65
C ILE A 100 -2.85 7.51 -3.77
N VAL A 101 -3.29 7.93 -4.96
CA VAL A 101 -3.90 9.25 -5.13
C VAL A 101 -5.17 9.39 -4.30
N ALA A 102 -6.01 8.35 -4.26
CA ALA A 102 -7.20 8.32 -3.41
C ALA A 102 -6.83 8.41 -1.91
N TRP A 103 -5.79 7.69 -1.48
CA TRP A 103 -5.29 7.77 -0.11
C TRP A 103 -4.78 9.15 0.27
N ILE A 104 -3.95 9.76 -0.59
CA ILE A 104 -3.41 11.11 -0.37
C ILE A 104 -4.55 12.13 -0.34
N GLY A 105 -5.51 12.02 -1.27
CA GLY A 105 -6.70 12.87 -1.30
C GLY A 105 -7.51 12.78 0.00
N ASP A 106 -7.70 11.57 0.54
CA ASP A 106 -8.40 11.36 1.82
C ASP A 106 -7.71 12.05 3.00
N ILE A 107 -6.37 12.10 2.98
CA ILE A 107 -5.58 12.76 4.04
C ILE A 107 -5.60 14.28 3.88
N VAL A 108 -5.36 14.77 2.66
CA VAL A 108 -5.17 16.21 2.39
C VAL A 108 -6.49 16.95 2.40
N LEU A 109 -7.56 16.37 1.85
CA LEU A 109 -8.88 17.00 1.70
C LEU A 109 -9.87 16.49 2.76
N CYS A 110 -9.36 16.00 3.90
CA CYS A 110 -10.18 15.33 4.91
C CYS A 110 -11.31 16.25 5.43
N GLU A 111 -11.01 17.52 5.68
CA GLU A 111 -11.99 18.49 6.19
C GLU A 111 -13.07 18.81 5.14
N GLU A 112 -12.67 19.02 3.89
CA GLU A 112 -13.57 19.32 2.77
C GLU A 112 -14.45 18.11 2.41
N LEU A 113 -13.88 16.91 2.44
CA LEU A 113 -14.62 15.67 2.18
C LEU A 113 -15.60 15.34 3.32
N GLN A 114 -15.31 15.73 4.55
CA GLN A 114 -16.26 15.61 5.67
C GLN A 114 -17.37 16.67 5.63
N ALA A 115 -17.12 17.82 5.00
CA ALA A 115 -18.04 18.95 4.91
C ALA A 115 -18.79 19.03 3.56
N LEU A 116 -19.03 17.89 2.91
CA LEU A 116 -19.66 17.88 1.58
C LEU A 116 -21.05 18.54 1.58
N PRO A 117 -21.36 19.36 0.55
CA PRO A 117 -22.63 20.07 0.46
C PRO A 117 -23.80 19.08 0.32
N ALA A 118 -25.00 19.56 0.68
CA ALA A 118 -26.25 18.82 0.55
C ALA A 118 -26.35 17.52 1.36
N GLY A 119 -25.56 17.37 2.44
CA GLY A 119 -25.66 16.23 3.35
C GLY A 119 -25.15 14.92 2.75
N LEU A 120 -24.29 15.00 1.72
CA LEU A 120 -23.68 13.81 1.13
C LEU A 120 -22.77 13.11 2.15
N PRO A 121 -22.79 11.77 2.20
CA PRO A 121 -21.96 11.03 3.13
C PRO A 121 -20.47 11.12 2.76
N TYR A 122 -19.61 11.06 3.76
CA TYR A 122 -18.16 11.02 3.58
C TYR A 122 -17.77 9.85 2.65
N PRO A 123 -17.08 10.11 1.52
CA PRO A 123 -16.81 9.08 0.52
C PRO A 123 -15.76 8.05 0.96
N ASN A 124 -15.04 8.28 2.08
CA ASN A 124 -14.02 7.35 2.59
C ASN A 124 -13.04 6.89 1.51
N LEU A 125 -12.36 7.81 0.83
CA LEU A 125 -11.43 7.50 -0.27
C LEU A 125 -10.27 6.59 0.18
N HIS A 126 -9.90 6.61 1.46
CA HIS A 126 -8.98 5.63 2.03
C HIS A 126 -9.58 4.22 2.04
N ALA A 127 -10.82 4.06 2.51
CA ALA A 127 -11.42 2.74 2.61
C ALA A 127 -11.82 2.20 1.24
N LEU A 128 -12.45 3.03 0.41
CA LEU A 128 -12.92 2.64 -0.91
C LEU A 128 -11.80 2.73 -1.95
N GLY A 129 -11.19 3.90 -2.16
CA GLY A 129 -10.18 4.08 -3.22
C GLY A 129 -8.90 3.29 -2.95
N TRP A 130 -8.34 3.41 -1.75
CA TRP A 130 -7.07 2.77 -1.42
C TRP A 130 -7.18 1.26 -1.25
N HIS A 131 -8.04 0.75 -0.35
CA HIS A 131 -8.13 -0.69 -0.15
C HIS A 131 -8.69 -1.43 -1.37
N PHE A 132 -9.72 -0.92 -2.06
CA PHE A 132 -10.21 -1.56 -3.27
C PHE A 132 -9.18 -1.51 -4.40
N GLY A 133 -8.54 -0.35 -4.62
CA GLY A 133 -7.58 -0.18 -5.71
C GLY A 133 -6.33 -1.05 -5.53
N THR A 134 -5.84 -1.18 -4.30
CA THR A 134 -4.73 -2.10 -3.98
C THR A 134 -5.13 -3.57 -4.15
N CYS A 135 -6.32 -3.99 -3.71
CA CYS A 135 -6.83 -5.34 -3.97
C CYS A 135 -6.98 -5.62 -5.47
N TYR A 136 -7.56 -4.69 -6.22
CA TYR A 136 -7.74 -4.82 -7.66
C TYR A 136 -6.40 -4.89 -8.41
N GLY A 137 -5.39 -4.13 -7.98
CA GLY A 137 -4.05 -4.19 -8.56
C GLY A 137 -3.33 -5.53 -8.32
N LEU A 138 -3.73 -6.28 -7.30
CA LEU A 138 -3.17 -7.59 -6.95
C LEU A 138 -3.85 -8.76 -7.68
N LEU A 139 -4.96 -8.52 -8.39
CA LEU A 139 -5.66 -9.48 -9.24
C LEU A 139 -5.06 -9.49 -10.66
#